data_AF-A0A366DP01-F1
#
_entry.id   AF-A0A366DP01-F1
#
_cell.length_a   1.000
_cell.length_b   1.000
_cell.length_c   1.000
_cell.angle_alpha   90.00
_cell.angle_beta   90.00
_cell.angle_gamma   90.00
#
_symmetry.space_group_name_H-M   'P 1'
#
loop_
_entity.id
_entity.type
_entity.pdbx_description
1 polymer ?
#
loop_
_entity_poly.entity_id
_entity_poly.type
_entity_poly.pdbx_seq_one_letter_code
_entity_poly.pdbx_strand_id
1 'polypeptide(L)'
;MLGQLKTIAALLLVGAVVLTGAFQLGKYKQRQEGAIQQLKSDIRAERERVKDDAKTRNLSDYDFCIQSLRRRGMQSADCEQLRGLAQE
;
A
#
# COMPACT_ATOMS: atom_id res chain seq x y z
N MET A 1 -9.02 -48.62 35.92
CA MET A 1 -9.95 -47.51 35.62
C MET A 1 -9.32 -46.14 35.84
N LEU A 2 -8.76 -45.85 37.03
CA LEU A 2 -8.18 -44.53 37.36
C LEU A 2 -6.97 -44.11 36.51
N GLY A 3 -6.10 -45.06 36.12
CA GLY A 3 -4.91 -44.78 35.29
C GLY A 3 -5.25 -44.34 33.85
N GLN A 4 -6.30 -44.93 33.28
CA GLN A 4 -6.80 -44.59 31.93
C GLN A 4 -7.49 -43.23 31.92
N LEU A 5 -8.20 -42.89 32.99
CA LEU A 5 -8.79 -41.55 33.18
C LEU A 5 -7.72 -40.45 33.24
N LYS A 6 -6.60 -40.72 33.92
CA LYS A 6 -5.46 -39.79 33.99
C LYS A 6 -4.81 -39.55 32.62
N THR A 7 -4.63 -40.59 31.81
CA THR A 7 -4.03 -40.45 30.47
C THR A 7 -4.96 -39.70 29.51
N ILE A 8 -6.28 -39.97 29.57
CA ILE A 8 -7.27 -39.24 28.77
C ILE A 8 -7.31 -37.75 29.17
N ALA A 9 -7.31 -37.45 30.46
CA ALA A 9 -7.28 -36.07 30.95
C ALA A 9 -6.00 -35.33 30.54
N ALA A 10 -4.85 -36.00 30.61
CA ALA A 10 -3.57 -35.43 30.17
C ALA A 10 -3.57 -35.11 28.66
N LEU A 11 -4.10 -36.02 27.83
CA LEU A 11 -4.20 -35.80 26.38
C LEU A 11 -5.14 -34.63 26.04
N LEU A 12 -6.26 -34.50 26.73
CA LEU A 12 -7.18 -33.38 26.55
C LEU A 12 -6.53 -32.04 26.92
N LEU A 13 -5.77 -31.99 28.01
CA LEU A 13 -5.04 -30.78 28.41
C LEU A 13 -3.99 -30.39 27.37
N VAL A 14 -3.20 -31.35 26.89
CA VAL A 14 -2.21 -31.10 25.83
C VAL A 14 -2.89 -30.58 24.56
N GLY A 15 -3.99 -31.21 24.14
CA GLY A 15 -4.78 -30.78 22.98
C GLY A 15 -5.30 -29.34 23.12
N ALA A 16 -5.81 -28.97 24.30
CA ALA A 16 -6.30 -27.62 24.57
C ALA A 16 -5.19 -26.56 24.52
N VAL A 17 -4.01 -26.87 25.06
CA VAL A 17 -2.84 -25.96 25.02
C VAL A 17 -2.34 -25.76 23.59
N VAL A 18 -2.27 -26.83 22.78
CA VAL A 18 -1.84 -26.73 21.37
C VAL A 18 -2.83 -25.90 20.54
N LEU A 19 -4.13 -26.13 20.70
CA LEU A 19 -5.17 -25.38 19.97
C LEU A 19 -5.15 -23.89 20.32
N THR A 20 -5.06 -23.56 21.61
CA THR A 20 -5.04 -22.17 22.06
C THR A 20 -3.77 -21.44 21.61
N GLY A 21 -2.61 -22.10 21.70
CA GLY A 21 -1.33 -21.57 21.19
C GLY A 21 -1.36 -21.33 19.68
N ALA A 22 -1.85 -22.30 18.89
CA ALA A 22 -1.96 -22.16 17.44
C ALA A 22 -2.91 -21.02 17.03
N PHE A 23 -4.04 -20.88 17.72
CA PHE A 23 -5.01 -19.82 17.45
C PHE A 23 -4.46 -18.42 17.75
N GLN A 24 -3.73 -18.27 18.85
CA GLN A 24 -3.09 -17.00 19.22
C GLN A 24 -1.96 -16.63 18.25
N LEU A 25 -1.11 -17.58 17.88
CA LEU A 25 -0.04 -17.38 16.89
C LEU A 25 -0.60 -17.02 15.52
N GLY A 26 -1.68 -17.70 15.08
CA GLY A 26 -2.37 -17.38 13.82
C GLY A 26 -2.88 -15.94 13.79
N LYS A 27 -3.54 -15.48 14.86
CA LYS A 27 -3.99 -14.08 14.98
C LYS A 27 -2.83 -13.09 14.97
N TYR A 28 -1.71 -13.43 15.60
CA TYR A 28 -0.51 -12.57 15.62
C TYR A 28 0.10 -12.41 14.23
N LYS A 29 0.21 -13.52 13.49
CA LYS A 29 0.74 -13.53 12.11
C LYS A 29 -0.14 -12.71 11.17
N GLN A 30 -1.46 -12.82 11.30
CA GLN A 30 -2.42 -12.08 10.49
C GLN A 30 -2.35 -10.56 10.70
N ARG A 31 -2.03 -10.09 11.92
CA ARG A 31 -1.80 -8.66 12.18
C ARG A 31 -0.52 -8.14 11.53
N GLN A 32 0.55 -8.94 11.50
CA GLN A 32 1.80 -8.54 10.86
C GLN A 32 1.67 -8.51 9.34
N GLU A 33 1.02 -9.50 8.73
CA GLU A 33 0.79 -9.52 7.29
C GLU A 33 -0.08 -8.33 6.84
N GLY A 34 -1.13 -7.99 7.62
CA GLY A 34 -1.95 -6.80 7.35
C GLY A 34 -1.16 -5.49 7.39
N ALA A 35 -0.29 -5.31 8.40
CA ALA A 35 0.55 -4.11 8.51
C ALA A 35 1.55 -4.01 7.36
N ILE A 36 2.22 -5.11 6.99
CA ILE A 36 3.18 -5.13 5.87
C ILE A 36 2.48 -4.80 4.55
N GLN A 37 1.26 -5.30 4.36
CA GLN A 37 0.50 -5.07 3.14
C GLN A 37 0.02 -3.62 3.03
N GLN A 38 -0.37 -2.99 4.14
CA GLN A 38 -0.70 -1.57 4.22
C GLN A 38 0.53 -0.68 3.96
N LEU A 39 1.68 -0.98 4.56
CA LEU A 39 2.92 -0.24 4.29
C LEU A 39 3.31 -0.35 2.80
N LYS A 40 3.10 -1.50 2.17
CA LYS A 40 3.41 -1.71 0.75
C LYS A 40 2.48 -0.95 -0.19
N SER A 41 1.20 -0.76 0.17
CA SER A 41 0.29 0.08 -0.61
C SER A 41 0.66 1.55 -0.52
N ASP A 42 1.00 2.03 0.68
CA ASP A 42 1.36 3.44 0.90
C ASP A 42 2.66 3.80 0.19
N ILE A 43 3.69 2.93 0.27
CA ILE A 43 4.96 3.12 -0.47
C ILE A 43 4.72 3.15 -1.98
N ARG A 44 3.80 2.33 -2.50
CA ARG A 44 3.49 2.33 -3.94
C ARG A 44 2.81 3.64 -4.36
N ALA A 45 1.83 4.10 -3.59
CA ALA A 45 1.14 5.35 -3.85
C ALA A 45 2.11 6.54 -3.82
N GLU A 46 3.01 6.57 -2.83
CA GLU A 46 4.00 7.64 -2.72
C GLU A 46 5.03 7.58 -3.85
N ARG A 47 5.46 6.38 -4.26
CA ARG A 47 6.38 6.23 -5.41
C ARG A 47 5.74 6.69 -6.72
N GLU A 48 4.45 6.46 -6.90
CA GLU A 48 3.72 6.97 -8.06
C GLU A 48 3.61 8.50 -8.04
N ARG A 49 3.36 9.11 -6.87
CA ARG A 49 3.40 10.57 -6.71
C ARG A 49 4.77 11.16 -7.03
N VAL A 50 5.85 10.59 -6.47
CA VAL A 50 7.22 11.04 -6.76
C VAL A 50 7.56 10.89 -8.24
N LYS A 51 7.07 9.84 -8.91
CA LYS A 51 7.29 9.64 -10.35
C LYS A 51 6.52 10.66 -11.18
N ASP A 52 5.29 11.01 -10.79
CA ASP A 52 4.51 12.04 -11.47
C ASP A 52 5.12 13.42 -11.24
N ASP A 53 5.54 13.74 -10.02
CA ASP A 53 6.26 14.96 -9.66
C ASP A 53 7.59 15.10 -10.41
N ALA A 54 8.34 14.00 -10.57
CA ALA A 54 9.57 14.02 -11.35
C ALA A 54 9.31 14.26 -12.85
N LYS A 55 8.15 13.83 -13.36
CA LYS A 55 7.75 14.06 -14.75
C LYS A 55 7.27 15.50 -14.97
N THR A 56 6.62 16.10 -13.99
CA THR A 56 6.16 17.50 -14.06
C THR A 56 7.28 18.49 -13.78
N ARG A 57 8.23 18.21 -12.87
CA ARG A 57 9.37 19.10 -12.57
C ARG A 57 10.29 19.40 -13.75
N ASN A 58 10.34 18.52 -14.73
CA ASN A 58 11.21 18.67 -15.91
C ASN A 58 10.45 19.22 -17.14
N LEU A 59 9.15 19.53 -17.00
CA LEU A 59 8.36 20.16 -18.06
C LEU A 59 8.35 21.67 -17.87
N SER A 60 8.44 22.42 -18.98
CA SER A 60 8.15 23.86 -18.95
C SER A 60 6.67 24.11 -18.68
N ASP A 61 6.30 25.26 -18.12
CA ASP A 61 4.90 25.64 -17.87
C ASP A 61 4.05 25.58 -19.14
N TYR A 62 4.63 25.93 -20.29
CA TYR A 62 4.03 25.76 -21.60
C TYR A 62 3.70 24.28 -21.89
N ASP A 63 4.67 23.39 -21.77
CA ASP A 63 4.49 21.95 -22.05
C ASP A 63 3.51 21.30 -21.08
N PHE A 64 3.51 21.74 -19.82
CA PHE A 64 2.57 21.29 -18.80
C PHE A 64 1.13 21.72 -19.15
N CYS A 65 0.94 22.98 -19.54
CA CYS A 65 -0.36 23.51 -19.96
C CYS A 65 -0.92 22.73 -21.16
N ILE A 66 -0.12 22.55 -22.21
CA ILE A 66 -0.51 21.77 -23.41
C ILE A 66 -0.93 20.35 -23.03
N GLN A 67 -0.13 19.67 -22.21
CA GLN A 67 -0.41 18.30 -21.80
C GLN A 67 -1.71 18.21 -20.98
N SER A 68 -1.96 19.17 -20.09
CA SER A 68 -3.15 19.21 -19.25
C SER A 68 -4.43 19.47 -20.05
N LEU A 69 -4.40 20.39 -21.03
CA LEU A 69 -5.54 20.70 -21.90
C LEU A 69 -5.82 19.56 -22.88
N ARG A 70 -4.78 18.90 -23.41
CA ARG A 70 -4.93 17.73 -24.28
C ARG A 70 -5.66 16.58 -23.58
N ARG A 71 -5.35 16.30 -22.30
CA ARG A 71 -6.08 15.29 -21.50
C ARG A 71 -7.57 15.64 -21.31
N ARG A 72 -7.93 16.93 -21.41
CA ARG A 72 -9.30 17.44 -21.28
C ARG A 72 -10.00 17.67 -22.63
N GLY A 73 -9.33 17.40 -23.75
CA GLY A 73 -9.88 17.61 -25.11
C GLY A 73 -10.05 19.08 -25.50
N MET A 74 -9.37 20.01 -24.82
CA MET A 74 -9.49 21.46 -25.07
C MET A 74 -8.37 22.00 -25.97
N GLN A 75 -8.63 23.12 -26.63
CA GLN A 75 -7.67 23.77 -27.54
C GLN A 75 -6.50 24.40 -26.77
N SER A 76 -5.31 24.29 -27.35
CA SER A 76 -4.03 24.74 -26.76
C SER A 76 -3.76 26.25 -26.89
N ALA A 77 -4.65 27.01 -27.50
CA ALA A 77 -4.44 28.42 -27.82
C ALA A 77 -4.15 29.28 -26.57
N ASP A 78 -4.76 28.94 -25.43
CA ASP A 78 -4.55 29.64 -24.16
C ASP A 78 -3.17 29.39 -23.55
N CYS A 79 -2.48 28.31 -23.96
CA CYS A 79 -1.13 28.00 -23.49
C CYS A 79 -0.04 28.81 -24.20
N GLU A 80 -0.33 29.41 -25.37
CA GLU A 80 0.67 30.19 -26.13
C GLU A 80 1.17 31.41 -25.35
N GLN A 81 0.38 31.92 -24.40
CA GLN A 81 0.80 33.00 -23.49
C GLN A 81 1.93 32.60 -22.53
N LEU A 82 2.12 31.29 -22.30
CA LEU A 82 3.18 30.74 -21.45
C LEU A 82 4.46 30.43 -22.26
N ARG A 83 4.41 30.59 -23.59
CA ARG A 83 5.53 30.30 -24.48
C ARG A 83 6.61 31.37 -24.32
N GLY A 84 7.78 30.96 -23.87
CA GLY A 84 8.92 31.87 -23.63
C GLY A 84 8.98 32.45 -22.23
N LEU A 85 8.03 32.11 -21.33
CA LEU A 85 8.16 32.33 -19.88
C LEU A 85 9.06 31.24 -19.26
N ALA A 86 10.26 31.07 -19.80
CA ALA A 86 11.23 30.13 -19.26
C ALA A 86 11.81 30.68 -17.95
N GLN A 87 11.36 30.08 -16.85
CA GLN A 87 12.07 29.83 -15.58
C GLN A 87 12.34 31.03 -14.66
N GLU A 88 11.73 31.00 -13.47
CA GLU A 88 12.49 31.16 -12.22
C GLU A 88 12.94 29.78 -11.73
#